data_AF-A0A9Q8YFH2-F1
#
_entry.id   AF-A0A9Q8YFH2-F1
#
_cell.length_a   1.000
_cell.length_b   1.000
_cell.length_c   1.000
_cell.angle_alpha   90.00
_cell.angle_beta   90.00
_cell.angle_gamma   90.00
#
_symmetry.space_group_name_H-M   'P 1'
#
loop_
_entity.id
_entity.type
_entity.pdbx_description
1 polymer ?
#
loop_
_entity_poly.entity_id
_entity_poly.type
_entity_poly.pdbx_seq_one_letter_code
_entity_poly.pdbx_strand_id
1 'polypeptide(L)' 'MRLASYKRILVPKRPVGVVGAITPWSFLSAVLASKLAPALAVGCSLVAKPAARTPLSALALGVLVERAGIPSG' A
#
# COMPACT_ATOMS: atom_id res chain seq x y z
N MET A 1 -27.94 39.09 -20.37
CA MET A 1 -27.40 38.66 -19.07
C MET A 1 -26.54 37.41 -19.33
N ARG A 2 -25.21 37.57 -19.44
CA ARG A 2 -24.28 36.49 -19.83
C ARG A 2 -23.68 35.92 -18.55
N LEU A 3 -24.03 34.68 -18.18
CA LEU A 3 -23.48 34.03 -16.99
C LEU A 3 -21.95 33.87 -17.15
N ALA A 4 -21.19 34.32 -16.16
CA ALA A 4 -19.74 34.17 -16.15
C ALA A 4 -19.35 32.68 -16.11
N SER A 5 -18.40 32.29 -16.97
CA SER A 5 -17.86 30.93 -17.02
C SER A 5 -16.93 30.70 -15.82
N TYR A 6 -17.38 29.92 -14.83
CA TYR A 6 -16.57 29.56 -13.67
C TYR A 6 -15.47 28.57 -14.06
N LYS A 7 -14.21 28.88 -13.72
CA LYS A 7 -13.09 27.94 -13.90
C LYS A 7 -13.23 26.79 -12.89
N ARG A 8 -13.26 25.55 -13.39
CA ARG A 8 -13.24 24.33 -12.57
C ARG A 8 -11.78 23.88 -12.39
N ILE A 9 -11.31 23.80 -11.15
CA ILE A 9 -9.99 23.26 -10.82
C ILE A 9 -10.13 21.75 -10.64
N LEU A 10 -9.34 20.97 -11.37
CA LEU A 10 -9.26 19.52 -11.23
C LEU A 10 -8.07 19.15 -10.34
N VAL A 11 -8.28 18.27 -9.35
CA VAL A 11 -7.23 17.75 -8.47
C VAL A 11 -7.21 16.22 -8.57
N PRO A 12 -6.56 15.65 -9.59
CA PRO A 12 -6.49 14.20 -9.75
C PRO A 12 -5.62 13.58 -8.64
N LYS A 13 -6.06 12.43 -8.09
CA LYS A 13 -5.24 11.63 -7.17
C LYS A 13 -4.50 10.56 -7.97
N ARG A 14 -3.18 10.48 -7.79
CA ARG A 14 -2.30 9.50 -8.45
C ARG A 14 -1.54 8.70 -7.39
N PRO A 15 -1.18 7.43 -7.66
CA PRO A 15 -0.28 6.69 -6.78
C PRO A 15 1.05 7.42 -6.62
N VAL A 16 1.65 7.28 -5.44
CA VAL A 16 2.97 7.84 -5.15
C VAL A 16 4.11 7.01 -5.75
N GLY A 17 3.84 5.77 -6.18
CA GLY A 17 4.84 4.83 -6.68
C GLY A 17 5.14 3.75 -5.64
N VAL A 18 6.39 3.72 -5.15
CA VAL A 18 6.87 2.70 -4.21
C VAL A 18 6.66 3.17 -2.76
N VAL A 19 6.07 2.31 -1.92
CA VAL A 19 5.84 2.57 -0.49
C VAL A 19 6.80 1.73 0.37
N GLY A 20 7.52 2.35 1.29
CA GLY A 20 8.28 1.65 2.32
C GLY A 20 7.43 1.37 3.57
N ALA A 21 7.39 0.12 4.03
CA ALA A 21 6.65 -0.27 5.24
C ALA A 21 7.58 -0.89 6.28
N ILE A 22 7.83 -0.15 7.37
CA ILE A 22 8.52 -0.67 8.56
C ILE A 22 7.47 -1.00 9.62
N THR A 23 7.54 -2.19 10.20
CA THR A 23 6.54 -2.67 11.16
C THR A 23 7.19 -3.11 12.48
N PRO A 24 6.54 -2.85 13.63
CA PRO A 24 7.02 -3.27 14.95
C PRO A 24 6.82 -4.78 15.16
N TRP A 25 7.24 -5.28 16.33
CA TRP A 25 7.11 -6.68 16.71
C TRP A 25 5.69 -7.08 17.14
N SER A 26 4.84 -6.12 17.48
CA SER A 26 3.47 -6.36 17.93
C SER A 26 2.50 -6.47 16.75
N PHE A 27 1.68 -7.53 16.74
CA PHE A 27 0.63 -7.78 15.75
C PHE A 27 1.07 -7.66 14.28
N LEU A 28 2.23 -8.23 13.96
CA LEU A 28 2.90 -8.04 12.67
C LEU A 28 2.00 -8.26 11.45
N SER A 29 1.22 -9.35 11.44
CA SER A 29 0.33 -9.66 10.32
C SER A 29 -0.71 -8.56 10.09
N ALA A 30 -1.33 -8.07 11.16
CA ALA A 30 -2.35 -7.03 11.07
C ALA A 30 -1.74 -5.67 10.70
N VAL A 31 -0.60 -5.31 11.30
CA VAL A 31 0.07 -4.03 11.03
C VAL A 31 0.59 -3.97 9.59
N LEU A 32 1.17 -5.05 9.09
CA LEU A 32 1.66 -5.12 7.72
C LEU A 32 0.49 -5.13 6.71
N ALA A 33 -0.55 -5.93 6.94
CA ALA A 33 -1.73 -5.96 6.09
C ALA A 33 -2.41 -4.58 5.99
N SER A 34 -2.46 -3.84 7.10
CA SER A 34 -3.05 -2.49 7.16
C SER A 34 -2.26 -1.45 6.35
N LYS A 35 -0.98 -1.71 6.04
CA LYS A 35 -0.15 -0.88 5.16
C LYS A 35 -0.23 -1.35 3.71
N LEU A 36 -0.24 -2.66 3.51
CA LEU A 36 -0.30 -3.30 2.20
C LEU A 36 -1.62 -3.04 1.48
N ALA A 37 -2.75 -3.21 2.17
CA ALA A 37 -4.07 -3.03 1.59
C ALA A 37 -4.29 -1.63 0.96
N PRO A 38 -4.07 -0.51 1.65
CA PRO A 38 -4.25 0.81 1.05
C PRO A 38 -3.21 1.12 -0.04
N ALA A 39 -1.96 0.63 0.07
CA ALA A 39 -0.94 0.83 -0.96
C ALA A 39 -1.35 0.17 -2.28
N LEU A 40 -1.76 -1.09 -2.23
CA LEU A 40 -2.24 -1.82 -3.41
C LEU A 40 -3.54 -1.21 -3.97
N ALA A 41 -4.46 -0.80 -3.10
CA ALA A 41 -5.74 -0.22 -3.51
C ALA A 41 -5.58 1.07 -4.35
N VAL A 42 -4.53 1.85 -4.09
CA VAL A 42 -4.24 3.07 -4.88
C VAL A 42 -3.31 2.81 -6.08
N GLY A 43 -2.87 1.57 -6.28
CA GLY A 43 -1.96 1.18 -7.37
C GLY A 43 -0.47 1.43 -7.07
N CYS A 44 -0.07 1.44 -5.79
CA CYS A 44 1.33 1.49 -5.40
C CYS A 44 1.92 0.08 -5.25
N SER A 45 3.24 -0.03 -5.42
CA SER A 45 4.03 -1.17 -4.96
C SER A 45 4.52 -0.94 -3.52
N LEU A 46 4.92 -2.00 -2.82
CA LEU A 46 5.32 -1.91 -1.41
C LEU A 46 6.54 -2.76 -1.10
N VAL A 47 7.55 -2.15 -0.47
CA VAL A 47 8.72 -2.84 0.09
C VAL A 47 8.58 -2.89 1.62
N ALA A 48 8.50 -4.10 2.17
CA ALA A 48 8.30 -4.31 3.60
C ALA A 48 9.61 -4.67 4.31
N LYS A 49 9.90 -3.98 5.43
CA LYS A 49 10.94 -4.35 6.41
C LYS A 49 10.26 -4.75 7.73
N PRO A 50 10.01 -6.05 7.95
CA PRO A 50 9.41 -6.52 9.19
C PRO A 50 10.39 -6.52 10.37
N ALA A 51 9.86 -6.67 11.58
CA ALA A 51 10.68 -6.81 12.78
C ALA A 51 11.49 -8.11 12.76
N ALA A 52 12.77 -8.03 13.10
CA ALA A 52 13.70 -9.17 13.03
C ALA A 52 13.36 -10.33 13.99
N ARG A 53 12.63 -10.05 15.07
CA ARG A 53 12.29 -11.06 16.09
C ARG A 53 11.15 -11.99 15.66
N THR A 54 10.29 -11.54 14.75
CA THR A 54 9.08 -12.27 14.31
C THR A 54 8.94 -12.31 12.78
N PRO A 55 9.98 -12.71 12.01
CA PRO A 55 9.99 -12.55 10.56
C PRO A 55 9.02 -13.50 9.84
N LEU A 56 8.70 -14.66 10.42
CA LEU A 56 7.94 -15.72 9.76
C LEU A 56 6.52 -15.29 9.35
N SER A 57 5.84 -14.48 10.17
CA SER A 57 4.49 -14.01 9.83
C SER A 57 4.49 -13.08 8.61
N ALA A 58 5.53 -12.26 8.45
CA ALA A 58 5.68 -11.39 7.28
C ALA A 58 6.05 -12.19 6.02
N LEU A 59 6.91 -13.21 6.16
CA LEU A 59 7.23 -14.11 5.06
C LEU A 59 6.01 -14.90 4.59
N ALA A 60 5.19 -15.41 5.53
CA ALA A 60 3.94 -16.08 5.21
C ALA A 60 2.96 -15.14 4.46
N LEU A 61 2.88 -13.88 4.86
CA LEU A 61 2.11 -12.87 4.11
C LEU A 61 2.64 -12.67 2.68
N GLY A 62 3.95 -12.66 2.48
CA GLY A 62 4.55 -12.61 1.13
C GLY A 62 4.09 -13.76 0.24
N VAL A 63 4.13 -15.00 0.78
CA VAL A 63 3.63 -16.19 0.06
C VAL A 63 2.12 -16.07 -0.25
N LEU A 64 1.33 -15.52 0.68
CA LEU A 64 -0.11 -15.30 0.44
C LEU A 64 -0.37 -14.25 -0.65
N VAL A 65 0.46 -13.21 -0.74
CA VAL A 65 0.39 -12.18 -1.79
C VAL A 65 0.67 -12.78 -3.17
N GLU A 66 1.71 -13.63 -3.28
CA GLU A 66 2.00 -14.36 -4.51
C GLU A 66 0.82 -15.27 -4.90
N ARG A 67 0.28 -16.02 -3.94
CA ARG A 67 -0.89 -16.90 -4.16
C ARG A 67 -2.16 -16.14 -4.54
N ALA A 68 -2.29 -14.88 -4.10
CA ALA A 68 -3.41 -14.01 -4.48
C ALA A 68 -3.29 -13.47 -5.91
N GLY A 69 -2.20 -13.75 -6.64
CA GLY A 69 -2.00 -13.33 -8.02
C GLY A 69 -1.62 -11.86 -8.16
N ILE A 70 -1.06 -11.25 -7.11
CA ILE A 70 -0.53 -9.87 -7.21
C ILE A 70 0.65 -9.86 -8.17
N PRO A 71 0.76 -8.87 -9.09
CA PRO A 71 1.88 -8.76 -10.00
C PRO A 71 3.22 -8.72 -9.26
N SER A 72 4.24 -9.38 -9.82
CA SER A 72 5.59 -9.37 -9.27
C SER A 72 6.17 -7.96 -9.19
N GLY A 73 6.80 -7.61 -8.07
CA GLY A 73 7.48 -6.33 -7.87
C GLY A 73 7.82 -6.06 -6.41
#